data_AF-A0A353VVA6-F1
#
_entry.id   AF-A0A353VVA6-F1
#
_cell.length_a   1.000
_cell.length_b   1.000
_cell.length_c   1.000
_cell.angle_alpha   90.00
_cell.angle_beta   90.00
_cell.angle_gamma   90.00
#
_symmetry.space_group_name_H-M   'P 1'
#
loop_
_entity.id
_entity.type
_entity.pdbx_description
1 polymer ?
#
loop_
_entity_poly.entity_id
_entity_poly.type
_entity_poly.pdbx_seq_one_letter_code
_entity_poly.pdbx_strand_id
1 'polypeptide(L)'
;ELCKIAKDAVNADGILIHMLLGKLKPGDIPADIRNAAIRKMVELYFPKNTVMVTGYGFDMLYAGPREALLHAIFRQNAGCTHLIVGRDHAGVGDYYGPFEAQTIFDNEMIESALEIDIFKADHTAYSKKLNKVVMLRDASDHTKNDFVMLSGTKVREMLAAGKDLPVEFARPEVAKILMSYYQQNKNS
;
A
#
# COMPACT_ATOMS: atom_id res chain seq x y z
N GLU A 1 -7.67 2.39 -2.42
CA GLU A 1 -8.84 1.74 -1.79
C GLU A 1 -8.54 1.17 -0.40
N LEU A 2 -7.50 0.35 -0.20
CA LEU A 2 -7.17 -0.20 1.13
C LEU A 2 -7.16 0.85 2.27
N CYS A 3 -6.53 2.01 2.06
CA CYS A 3 -6.49 3.05 3.09
C CYS A 3 -7.90 3.62 3.42
N LYS A 4 -8.82 3.66 2.46
CA LYS A 4 -10.22 4.07 2.70
C LYS A 4 -10.96 2.99 3.49
N ILE A 5 -10.81 1.73 3.08
CA ILE A 5 -11.39 0.58 3.80
C ILE A 5 -10.94 0.58 5.26
N ALA A 6 -9.64 0.75 5.51
CA ALA A 6 -9.08 0.81 6.85
C ALA A 6 -9.62 2.01 7.64
N LYS A 7 -9.59 3.21 7.04
CA LYS A 7 -10.11 4.44 7.67
C LYS A 7 -11.57 4.27 8.09
N ASP A 8 -12.41 3.74 7.21
CA ASP A 8 -13.84 3.56 7.48
C ASP A 8 -14.08 2.47 8.53
N ALA A 9 -13.35 1.36 8.47
CA ALA A 9 -13.49 0.24 9.41
C ALA A 9 -13.14 0.61 10.87
N VAL A 10 -12.17 1.50 11.06
CA VAL A 10 -11.73 1.95 12.40
C VAL A 10 -12.27 3.34 12.76
N ASN A 11 -13.15 3.90 11.93
CA ASN A 11 -13.71 5.25 12.08
C ASN A 11 -12.64 6.35 12.30
N ALA A 12 -11.55 6.29 11.54
CA ALA A 12 -10.46 7.27 11.65
C ALA A 12 -10.81 8.59 10.95
N ASP A 13 -10.32 9.71 11.49
CA ASP A 13 -10.48 11.04 10.91
C ASP A 13 -9.60 11.27 9.67
N GLY A 14 -8.39 10.69 9.68
CA GLY A 14 -7.40 10.91 8.64
C GLY A 14 -6.40 9.77 8.48
N ILE A 15 -5.55 9.90 7.46
CA ILE A 15 -4.58 8.90 7.03
C ILE A 15 -3.21 9.54 6.90
N LEU A 16 -2.20 8.94 7.52
CA LEU A 16 -0.80 9.29 7.29
C LEU A 16 -0.19 8.34 6.25
N ILE A 17 0.00 8.83 5.02
CA ILE A 17 0.84 8.14 4.03
C ILE A 17 2.31 8.45 4.37
N HIS A 18 2.95 7.52 5.07
CA HIS A 18 4.30 7.68 5.61
C HIS A 18 5.33 6.91 4.78
N MET A 19 5.93 7.57 3.78
CA MET A 19 6.84 6.92 2.82
C MET A 19 8.23 6.69 3.42
N LEU A 20 8.78 5.50 3.20
CA LEU A 20 10.21 5.25 3.43
C LEU A 20 11.04 6.03 2.39
N LEU A 21 11.92 6.90 2.86
CA LEU A 21 12.85 7.66 2.05
C LEU A 21 14.24 7.01 2.15
N GLY A 22 14.80 6.62 1.01
CA GLY A 22 16.10 5.97 0.94
C GLY A 22 16.67 6.03 -0.47
N LYS A 23 17.82 5.38 -0.66
CA LYS A 23 18.44 5.26 -1.98
C LYS A 23 17.57 4.39 -2.90
N LEU A 24 17.40 4.85 -4.14
CA LEU A 24 16.69 4.09 -5.17
C LEU A 24 17.54 2.88 -5.59
N LYS A 25 16.90 1.73 -5.81
CA LYS A 25 17.49 0.57 -6.48
C LYS A 25 17.27 0.68 -7.99
N PRO A 26 18.11 0.01 -8.82
CA PRO A 26 17.86 -0.07 -10.25
C PRO A 26 16.45 -0.61 -10.54
N GLY A 27 15.66 0.15 -11.32
CA GLY A 27 14.28 -0.18 -11.66
C GLY A 27 13.22 0.50 -10.80
N ASP A 28 13.60 1.18 -9.70
CA ASP A 28 12.66 1.95 -8.89
C ASP A 28 12.20 3.23 -9.59
N ILE A 29 10.97 3.63 -9.30
CA ILE A 29 10.42 4.91 -9.75
C ILE A 29 11.02 6.04 -8.89
N PRO A 30 11.54 7.12 -9.51
CA PRO A 30 12.08 8.28 -8.81
C PRO A 30 11.11 8.86 -7.77
N ALA A 31 11.69 9.42 -6.70
CA ALA A 31 10.93 9.88 -5.54
C ALA A 31 9.95 11.03 -5.87
N ASP A 32 10.35 11.93 -6.78
CA ASP A 32 9.53 13.03 -7.29
C ASP A 32 8.31 12.51 -8.07
N ILE A 33 8.50 11.53 -8.95
CA ILE A 33 7.42 10.89 -9.71
C ILE A 33 6.46 10.14 -8.78
N ARG A 34 6.99 9.38 -7.81
CA ARG A 34 6.18 8.68 -6.81
C ARG A 34 5.36 9.67 -5.96
N ASN A 35 6.00 10.75 -5.50
CA ASN A 35 5.34 11.78 -4.71
C ASN A 35 4.24 12.49 -5.52
N ALA A 36 4.49 12.80 -6.80
CA ALA A 36 3.49 13.39 -7.69
C ALA A 36 2.28 12.45 -7.88
N ALA A 37 2.51 11.16 -8.10
CA ALA A 37 1.46 10.16 -8.25
C ALA A 37 0.59 10.05 -6.98
N ILE A 38 1.21 9.97 -5.79
CA ILE A 38 0.48 9.90 -4.51
C ILE A 38 -0.29 11.18 -4.25
N ARG A 39 0.32 12.36 -4.46
CA ARG A 39 -0.37 13.64 -4.24
C ARG A 39 -1.55 13.83 -5.18
N LYS A 40 -1.42 13.45 -6.46
CA LYS A 40 -2.53 13.47 -7.42
C LYS A 40 -3.65 12.53 -7.00
N MET A 41 -3.33 11.34 -6.48
CA MET A 41 -4.32 10.42 -5.92
C MET A 41 -5.06 11.06 -4.73
N VAL A 42 -4.34 11.67 -3.79
CA VAL A 42 -4.93 12.31 -2.61
C VAL A 42 -5.82 13.49 -3.01
N GLU A 43 -5.34 14.36 -3.89
CA GLU A 43 -6.05 15.55 -4.36
C GLU A 43 -7.42 15.22 -4.96
N LEU A 44 -7.51 14.16 -5.77
CA LEU A 44 -8.71 13.86 -6.56
C LEU A 44 -9.63 12.84 -5.89
N TYR A 45 -9.08 11.92 -5.08
CA TYR A 45 -9.81 10.73 -4.64
C TYR A 45 -10.03 10.65 -3.13
N PHE A 46 -9.56 11.63 -2.35
CA PHE A 46 -9.80 11.70 -0.91
C PHE A 46 -10.50 13.01 -0.54
N PRO A 47 -11.41 13.00 0.45
CA PRO A 47 -11.99 14.25 0.95
C PRO A 47 -10.89 15.18 1.49
N LYS A 48 -11.16 16.49 1.43
CA LYS A 48 -10.24 17.48 1.99
C LYS A 48 -9.97 17.20 3.47
N ASN A 49 -8.75 17.48 3.92
CA ASN A 49 -8.33 17.30 5.31
C ASN A 49 -8.38 15.85 5.84
N THR A 50 -8.30 14.84 4.97
CA THR A 50 -8.30 13.43 5.41
C THR A 50 -7.00 12.68 5.16
N VAL A 51 -6.01 13.28 4.49
CA VAL A 51 -4.74 12.61 4.20
C VAL A 51 -3.55 13.56 4.33
N MET A 52 -2.52 13.10 5.05
CA MET A 52 -1.19 13.70 5.05
C MET A 52 -0.23 12.81 4.26
N VAL A 53 0.60 13.42 3.40
CA VAL A 53 1.65 12.74 2.63
C VAL A 53 3.00 13.18 3.17
N THR A 54 3.70 12.27 3.86
CA THR A 54 4.98 12.52 4.54
C THR A 54 5.99 11.43 4.21
N GLY A 55 7.21 11.55 4.74
CA GLY A 55 8.21 10.50 4.65
C GLY A 55 9.18 10.52 5.84
N TYR A 56 9.85 9.39 6.05
CA TYR A 56 10.87 9.19 7.07
C TYR A 56 12.11 8.55 6.46
N GLY A 57 13.28 8.90 6.98
CA GLY A 57 14.55 8.32 6.55
C GLY A 57 14.94 7.12 7.41
N PHE A 58 15.08 5.95 6.80
CA PHE A 58 15.56 4.73 7.44
C PHE A 58 16.05 3.76 6.36
N ASP A 59 17.00 2.89 6.70
CA ASP A 59 17.37 1.78 5.83
C ASP A 59 16.53 0.56 6.22
N MET A 60 15.76 0.04 5.27
CA MET A 60 14.88 -1.11 5.50
C MET A 60 15.69 -2.33 5.93
N LEU A 61 15.26 -2.97 7.02
CA LEU A 61 15.97 -4.13 7.60
C LEU A 61 15.58 -5.44 6.89
N TYR A 62 14.41 -5.48 6.27
CA TYR A 62 13.80 -6.69 5.72
C TYR A 62 13.61 -7.78 6.79
N ALA A 63 13.27 -7.35 8.01
CA ALA A 63 13.19 -8.22 9.19
C ALA A 63 11.77 -8.68 9.52
N GLY A 64 10.85 -8.62 8.53
CA GLY A 64 9.52 -9.18 8.59
C GLY A 64 8.76 -8.79 9.88
N PRO A 65 8.29 -9.76 10.69
CA PRO A 65 7.54 -9.49 11.90
C PRO A 65 8.23 -8.53 12.88
N ARG A 66 9.55 -8.60 13.03
CA ARG A 66 10.28 -7.75 13.98
C ARG A 66 10.33 -6.29 13.51
N GLU A 67 10.47 -6.08 12.21
CA GLU A 67 10.39 -4.73 11.61
C GLU A 67 8.95 -4.20 11.61
N ALA A 68 7.93 -5.06 11.57
CA ALA A 68 6.54 -4.66 11.77
C ALA A 68 6.30 -4.03 13.17
N LEU A 69 6.95 -4.55 14.22
CA LEU A 69 6.93 -3.96 15.56
C LEU A 69 7.60 -2.58 15.58
N LEU A 70 8.81 -2.47 15.01
CA LEU A 70 9.50 -1.19 14.87
C LEU A 70 8.62 -0.18 14.12
N HIS A 71 7.98 -0.66 13.05
CA HIS A 71 7.03 0.11 12.28
C HIS A 71 5.86 0.62 13.13
N ALA A 72 5.25 -0.20 13.98
CA ALA A 72 4.21 0.23 14.89
C ALA A 72 4.69 1.32 15.86
N ILE A 73 5.84 1.10 16.52
CA ILE A 73 6.40 2.02 17.52
C ILE A 73 6.54 3.44 16.97
N PHE A 74 7.19 3.62 15.82
CA PHE A 74 7.40 4.98 15.32
C PHE A 74 6.17 5.58 14.64
N ARG A 75 5.16 4.79 14.26
CA ARG A 75 3.85 5.34 13.85
C ARG A 75 3.05 5.80 15.07
N GLN A 76 3.11 5.08 16.19
CA GLN A 76 2.55 5.56 17.46
C GLN A 76 3.17 6.89 17.86
N ASN A 77 4.51 6.99 17.83
CA ASN A 77 5.22 8.23 18.13
C ASN A 77 4.92 9.37 17.13
N ALA A 78 4.52 9.05 15.91
CA ALA A 78 4.05 10.02 14.92
C ALA A 78 2.58 10.45 15.14
N GLY A 79 1.90 9.91 16.16
CA GLY A 79 0.52 10.20 16.52
C GLY A 79 -0.53 9.34 15.82
N CYS A 80 -0.15 8.24 15.16
CA CYS A 80 -1.12 7.30 14.60
C CYS A 80 -1.72 6.41 15.69
N THR A 81 -3.05 6.27 15.69
CA THR A 81 -3.76 5.32 16.55
C THR A 81 -3.86 3.93 15.95
N HIS A 82 -3.71 3.80 14.63
CA HIS A 82 -3.77 2.52 13.92
C HIS A 82 -2.63 2.39 12.89
N LEU A 83 -2.12 1.18 12.71
CA LEU A 83 -1.20 0.81 11.63
C LEU A 83 -1.82 -0.27 10.73
N ILE A 84 -1.81 -0.04 9.43
CA ILE A 84 -2.14 -1.06 8.43
C ILE A 84 -0.95 -2.01 8.28
N VAL A 85 -1.16 -3.30 8.56
CA VAL A 85 -0.16 -4.36 8.35
C VAL A 85 -0.74 -5.39 7.38
N GLY A 86 -0.16 -5.50 6.19
CA GLY A 86 -0.62 -6.41 5.13
C GLY A 86 0.05 -7.77 5.15
N ARG A 87 -0.16 -8.54 4.08
CA ARG A 87 0.54 -9.81 3.83
C ARG A 87 2.03 -9.54 3.59
N ASP A 88 2.91 -10.37 4.17
CA ASP A 88 4.37 -10.34 3.99
C ASP A 88 4.99 -8.96 4.31
N HIS A 89 4.46 -8.30 5.34
CA HIS A 89 4.87 -6.96 5.71
C HIS A 89 6.33 -6.92 6.17
N ALA A 90 7.14 -6.10 5.49
CA ALA A 90 8.58 -5.98 5.71
C ALA A 90 9.39 -7.28 5.53
N GLY A 91 8.82 -8.29 4.86
CA GLY A 91 9.50 -9.55 4.56
C GLY A 91 10.46 -9.46 3.38
N VAL A 92 11.26 -10.51 3.22
CA VAL A 92 12.12 -10.74 2.05
C VAL A 92 12.23 -12.25 1.83
N GLY A 93 12.33 -12.68 0.56
CA GLY A 93 12.41 -14.09 0.21
C GLY A 93 11.25 -14.89 0.79
N ASP A 94 11.54 -16.10 1.27
CA ASP A 94 10.57 -17.01 1.89
C ASP A 94 10.88 -17.23 3.39
N TYR A 95 11.48 -16.24 4.07
CA TYR A 95 11.89 -16.37 5.47
C TYR A 95 10.73 -16.26 6.47
N TYR A 96 9.61 -15.64 6.07
CA TYR A 96 8.48 -15.35 6.96
C TYR A 96 7.17 -15.83 6.34
N GLY A 97 6.28 -16.33 7.19
CA GLY A 97 4.92 -16.67 6.81
C GLY A 97 4.13 -15.42 6.38
N PRO A 98 3.10 -15.59 5.52
CA PRO A 98 2.38 -14.49 4.90
C PRO A 98 1.70 -13.52 5.88
N PHE A 99 1.38 -13.95 7.09
CA PHE A 99 0.71 -13.14 8.10
C PHE A 99 1.45 -13.11 9.45
N GLU A 100 2.70 -13.58 9.49
CA GLU A 100 3.48 -13.58 10.74
C GLU A 100 3.73 -12.16 11.29
N ALA A 101 3.81 -11.18 10.39
CA ALA A 101 3.91 -9.77 10.77
C ALA A 101 2.63 -9.22 11.43
N GLN A 102 1.50 -9.92 11.32
CA GLN A 102 0.27 -9.59 12.03
C GLN A 102 0.18 -10.38 13.34
N THR A 103 0.47 -11.68 13.31
CA THR A 103 0.32 -12.56 14.48
C THR A 103 1.36 -12.29 15.57
N ILE A 104 2.48 -11.63 15.24
CA ILE A 104 3.44 -11.18 16.27
C ILE A 104 2.82 -10.22 17.29
N PHE A 105 1.77 -9.49 16.92
CA PHE A 105 1.04 -8.60 17.82
C PHE A 105 0.03 -9.33 18.71
N ASP A 106 -0.27 -10.61 18.45
CA ASP A 106 -1.16 -11.42 19.30
C ASP A 106 -0.45 -11.92 20.57
N ASN A 107 0.82 -11.54 20.76
CA ASN A 107 1.55 -11.76 22.00
C ASN A 107 1.12 -10.72 23.04
N GLU A 108 0.57 -11.17 24.18
CA GLU A 108 0.04 -10.30 25.25
C GLU A 108 1.06 -9.25 25.77
N MET A 109 2.35 -9.58 25.82
CA MET A 109 3.38 -8.61 26.26
C MET A 109 3.61 -7.51 25.22
N ILE A 110 3.46 -7.82 23.94
CA ILE A 110 3.58 -6.84 22.85
C ILE A 110 2.31 -6.00 22.78
N GLU A 111 1.15 -6.63 22.84
CA GLU A 111 -0.15 -5.95 22.84
C GLU A 111 -0.25 -4.94 23.98
N SER A 112 0.15 -5.33 25.19
CA SER A 112 0.15 -4.43 26.36
C SER A 112 1.25 -3.35 26.35
N ALA A 113 2.26 -3.46 25.48
CA ALA A 113 3.36 -2.51 25.40
C ALA A 113 3.11 -1.36 24.39
N LEU A 114 2.08 -1.47 23.56
CA LEU A 114 1.77 -0.51 22.50
C LEU A 114 0.38 0.08 22.69
N GLU A 115 0.21 1.35 22.34
CA GLU A 115 -1.10 2.02 22.30
C GLU A 115 -1.70 2.04 20.89
N ILE A 116 -0.88 1.75 19.87
CA ILE A 116 -1.30 1.70 18.47
C ILE A 116 -1.94 0.33 18.15
N ASP A 117 -3.13 0.36 17.56
CA ASP A 117 -3.83 -0.82 17.10
C ASP A 117 -3.40 -1.26 15.70
N ILE A 118 -3.50 -2.55 15.41
CA ILE A 118 -3.15 -3.10 14.10
C ILE A 118 -4.39 -3.37 13.26
N PHE A 119 -4.53 -2.64 12.16
CA PHE A 119 -5.44 -3.01 11.08
C PHE A 119 -4.79 -4.12 10.24
N LYS A 120 -5.10 -5.37 10.60
CA LYS A 120 -4.67 -6.57 9.86
C LYS A 120 -5.30 -6.54 8.47
N ALA A 121 -4.53 -6.20 7.44
CA ALA A 121 -4.99 -6.13 6.05
C ALA A 121 -4.69 -7.42 5.27
N ASP A 122 -5.36 -7.60 4.14
CA ASP A 122 -5.08 -8.69 3.21
C ASP A 122 -4.92 -8.13 1.78
N HIS A 123 -4.55 -8.98 0.82
CA HIS A 123 -4.52 -8.65 -0.59
C HIS A 123 -5.85 -8.02 -1.01
N THR A 124 -5.76 -6.88 -1.68
CA THR A 124 -6.93 -6.24 -2.27
C THR A 124 -6.99 -6.52 -3.77
N ALA A 125 -8.17 -6.86 -4.25
CA ALA A 125 -8.42 -7.01 -5.68
C ALA A 125 -9.76 -6.37 -6.04
N TYR A 126 -9.88 -5.89 -7.28
CA TYR A 126 -11.16 -5.44 -7.79
C TYR A 126 -12.05 -6.65 -8.10
N SER A 127 -13.21 -6.71 -7.46
CA SER A 127 -14.23 -7.72 -7.67
C SER A 127 -15.19 -7.30 -8.78
N LYS A 128 -15.31 -8.11 -9.82
CA LYS A 128 -16.31 -7.94 -10.89
C LYS A 128 -17.73 -8.16 -10.38
N LYS A 129 -17.92 -9.10 -9.46
CA LYS A 129 -19.23 -9.40 -8.84
C LYS A 129 -19.74 -8.22 -8.00
N LEU A 130 -18.86 -7.63 -7.19
CA LEU A 130 -19.23 -6.57 -6.24
C LEU A 130 -18.98 -5.16 -6.79
N ASN A 131 -18.41 -5.05 -8.00
CA ASN A 131 -18.04 -3.80 -8.66
C ASN A 131 -17.23 -2.84 -7.75
N LYS A 132 -16.33 -3.40 -6.93
CA LYS A 132 -15.49 -2.64 -5.99
C LYS A 132 -14.22 -3.40 -5.61
N VAL A 133 -13.23 -2.67 -5.09
CA VAL A 133 -12.05 -3.28 -4.47
C VAL A 133 -12.43 -3.85 -3.11
N VAL A 134 -12.05 -5.10 -2.86
CA VAL A 134 -12.28 -5.83 -1.62
C VAL A 134 -10.98 -6.48 -1.15
N MET A 135 -10.87 -6.75 0.15
CA MET A 135 -9.85 -7.68 0.65
C MET A 135 -10.27 -9.11 0.31
N LEU A 136 -9.33 -9.95 -0.12
CA LEU A 136 -9.65 -11.30 -0.60
C LEU A 136 -10.32 -12.17 0.49
N ARG A 137 -9.92 -12.02 1.75
CA ARG A 137 -10.59 -12.68 2.88
C ARG A 137 -12.08 -12.35 3.04
N ASP A 138 -12.53 -11.18 2.58
CA ASP A 138 -13.92 -10.73 2.68
C ASP A 138 -14.77 -11.15 1.46
N ALA A 139 -14.17 -11.91 0.55
CA ALA A 139 -14.73 -12.31 -0.75
C ALA A 139 -14.86 -13.84 -0.84
N SER A 140 -15.52 -14.45 0.15
CA SER A 140 -15.58 -15.91 0.34
C SER A 140 -16.38 -16.65 -0.73
N ASP A 141 -17.25 -15.97 -1.47
CA ASP A 141 -18.07 -16.52 -2.55
C ASP A 141 -17.48 -16.30 -3.96
N HIS A 142 -16.23 -15.83 -4.04
CA HIS A 142 -15.54 -15.51 -5.30
C HIS A 142 -14.67 -16.66 -5.79
N THR A 143 -14.61 -16.79 -7.11
CA THR A 143 -13.60 -17.57 -7.81
C THR A 143 -12.49 -16.65 -8.33
N LYS A 144 -11.36 -17.21 -8.75
CA LYS A 144 -10.25 -16.43 -9.34
C LYS A 144 -10.70 -15.56 -10.53
N ASN A 145 -11.69 -16.01 -11.30
CA ASN A 145 -12.19 -15.31 -12.49
C ASN A 145 -13.04 -14.06 -12.15
N ASP A 146 -13.53 -13.99 -10.91
CA ASP A 146 -14.33 -12.86 -10.43
C ASP A 146 -13.48 -11.63 -10.06
N PHE A 147 -12.15 -11.76 -10.10
CA PHE A 147 -11.22 -10.67 -9.82
C PHE A 147 -10.55 -10.13 -11.09
N VAL A 148 -10.24 -8.84 -11.10
CA VAL A 148 -9.33 -8.23 -12.07
C VAL A 148 -7.93 -8.26 -11.46
N MET A 149 -7.04 -9.02 -12.08
CA MET A 149 -5.64 -9.15 -11.68
C MET A 149 -4.73 -8.72 -12.83
N LEU A 150 -3.80 -7.81 -12.55
CA LEU A 150 -2.80 -7.33 -13.49
C LEU A 150 -1.42 -7.52 -12.87
N SER A 151 -0.55 -8.28 -13.54
CA SER A 151 0.82 -8.47 -13.07
C SER A 151 1.61 -7.15 -13.19
N GLY A 152 2.56 -6.92 -12.29
CA GLY A 152 3.40 -5.71 -12.35
C GLY A 152 4.17 -5.58 -13.67
N THR A 153 4.59 -6.69 -14.27
CA THR A 153 5.20 -6.71 -15.60
C THR A 153 4.23 -6.20 -16.66
N LYS A 154 2.97 -6.67 -16.64
CA LYS A 154 1.95 -6.23 -17.60
C LYS A 154 1.61 -4.75 -17.45
N VAL A 155 1.53 -4.26 -16.21
CA VAL A 155 1.30 -2.85 -15.91
C VAL A 155 2.41 -1.99 -16.51
N ARG A 156 3.68 -2.35 -16.29
CA ARG A 156 4.82 -1.62 -16.84
C ARG A 156 4.84 -1.64 -18.38
N GLU A 157 4.57 -2.80 -18.99
CA GLU A 157 4.46 -2.92 -20.45
C GLU A 157 3.40 -1.98 -21.03
N MET A 158 2.21 -1.93 -20.42
CA MET A 158 1.12 -1.08 -20.88
C MET A 158 1.47 0.40 -20.74
N LEU A 159 1.99 0.82 -19.59
CA LEU A 159 2.43 2.20 -19.36
C LEU A 159 3.56 2.61 -20.32
N ALA A 160 4.57 1.77 -20.53
CA ALA A 160 5.66 2.03 -21.48
C ALA A 160 5.21 2.03 -22.95
N ALA A 161 4.08 1.39 -23.26
CA ALA A 161 3.45 1.42 -24.58
C ALA A 161 2.44 2.58 -24.75
N GLY A 162 2.25 3.43 -23.72
CA GLY A 162 1.25 4.50 -23.77
C GLY A 162 -0.19 4.01 -23.76
N LYS A 163 -0.44 2.79 -23.25
CA LYS A 163 -1.77 2.20 -23.17
C LYS A 163 -2.37 2.44 -21.79
N ASP A 164 -3.63 2.85 -21.76
CA ASP A 164 -4.36 3.04 -20.50
C ASP A 164 -4.51 1.73 -19.73
N LEU A 165 -4.38 1.83 -18.41
CA LEU A 165 -4.70 0.74 -17.50
C LEU A 165 -6.23 0.70 -17.28
N PRO A 166 -6.81 -0.49 -17.01
CA PRO A 166 -8.20 -0.58 -16.60
C PRO A 166 -8.51 0.33 -15.41
N VAL A 167 -9.62 1.05 -15.46
CA VAL A 167 -10.02 2.02 -14.42
C VAL A 167 -10.31 1.35 -13.08
N GLU A 168 -10.64 0.07 -13.13
CA GLU A 168 -10.79 -0.85 -12.01
C GLU A 168 -9.47 -1.09 -11.27
N PHE A 169 -8.35 -0.94 -11.98
CA PHE A 169 -7.00 -1.21 -11.48
C PHE A 169 -6.26 0.07 -11.09
N ALA A 170 -6.28 1.09 -11.94
CA ALA A 170 -5.57 2.33 -11.70
C ALA A 170 -6.41 3.56 -12.06
N ARG A 171 -6.25 4.61 -11.25
CA ARG A 171 -6.87 5.91 -11.51
C ARG A 171 -6.20 6.56 -12.74
N PRO A 172 -6.94 6.99 -13.77
CA PRO A 172 -6.36 7.48 -15.02
C PRO A 172 -5.35 8.62 -14.84
N GLU A 173 -5.61 9.57 -13.95
CA GLU A 173 -4.75 10.72 -13.70
C GLU A 173 -3.44 10.34 -13.02
N VAL A 174 -3.48 9.31 -12.17
CA VAL A 174 -2.29 8.74 -11.53
C VAL A 174 -1.51 7.90 -12.55
N ALA A 175 -2.20 7.06 -13.32
CA ALA A 175 -1.61 6.24 -14.36
C ALA A 175 -0.88 7.11 -15.41
N LYS A 176 -1.44 8.26 -15.77
CA LYS A 176 -0.84 9.21 -16.71
C LYS A 176 0.52 9.74 -16.24
N ILE A 177 0.67 10.05 -14.95
CA ILE A 177 1.97 10.48 -14.37
C ILE A 177 3.02 9.39 -14.55
N LEU A 178 2.66 8.14 -14.22
CA LEU A 178 3.56 6.99 -14.38
C LEU A 178 3.86 6.69 -15.86
N MET A 179 2.85 6.80 -16.73
CA MET A 179 2.98 6.60 -18.17
C MET A 179 3.97 7.58 -18.79
N SER A 180 3.86 8.87 -18.46
CA SER A 180 4.81 9.89 -18.93
C SER A 180 6.25 9.58 -18.53
N TYR A 181 6.47 9.12 -17.29
CA TYR A 181 7.78 8.66 -16.84
C TYR A 181 8.30 7.47 -17.65
N TYR A 182 7.50 6.42 -17.85
CA TYR A 182 7.94 5.23 -18.60
C TYR A 182 8.19 5.51 -20.08
N GLN A 183 7.43 6.41 -20.70
CA GLN A 183 7.63 6.79 -22.10
C GLN A 183 8.89 7.64 -22.30
N GLN A 184 9.21 8.53 -21.37
CA GLN A 184 10.43 9.34 -21.43
C GLN A 184 11.69 8.48 -21.31
N ASN A 185 11.70 7.52 -20.37
CA ASN A 185 12.85 6.63 -20.16
C ASN A 185 13.04 5.55 -21.25
N LYS A 186 12.06 5.35 -22.12
CA LYS A 186 12.19 4.45 -23.29
C LYS A 186 12.96 5.11 -24.43
N ASN A 187 13.02 6.43 -24.45
CA ASN A 187 13.66 7.24 -25.49
C ASN A 187 15.06 7.73 -25.07
N SER A 188 15.56 7.28 -23.92
CA SER A 188 16.89 7.57 -23.35
C SER A 188 17.67 6.28 -23.20
#